data_AF-A0A1I2IEZ3-F1
#
_entry.id   AF-A0A1I2IEZ3-F1
#
_cell.length_a   1.000
_cell.length_b   1.000
_cell.length_c   1.000
_cell.angle_alpha   90.00
_cell.angle_beta   90.00
_cell.angle_gamma   90.00
#
_symmetry.space_group_name_H-M   'P 1'
#
loop_
_entity.id
_entity.type
_entity.pdbx_description
1 polymer ?
#
loop_
_entity_poly.entity_id
_entity_poly.type
_entity_poly.pdbx_seq_one_letter_code
_entity_poly.pdbx_strand_id
1 'polypeptide(L)'
;MTTHIFTLTKLRLLLVSCCLSSLAACTPNPAVTPDEPAYFLAKVATTYYFEPANVYLPNPTITYQTTLFKQAARSEDLFRYDEQKRLINRKAINPDRPDDTYSYNGEWEYAYTNNQLLKTYLNLSPRSPSTYPLNSQGYVASGNYDSDGILLSKGRTIVEGNIVKEVLGGGQDGTTTTTYEYDLTKRSLPNPYVAEQGRPSRNLVTKSTQVYQSVNNMPAVMPDKIVIVYSYEFDAQGQVVKQIAYEERTTSSNVNALQPELRINTFSFIK
;
A
#
# COMPACT_ATOMS: atom_id res chain seq x y z
N MET A 1 -55.99 52.61 -60.38
CA MET A 1 -55.17 51.43 -60.66
C MET A 1 -53.93 51.49 -59.80
N THR A 2 -53.94 50.79 -58.66
CA THR A 2 -52.73 50.51 -57.89
C THR A 2 -53.02 49.29 -57.03
N THR A 3 -52.44 48.18 -57.46
CA THR A 3 -52.45 46.87 -56.83
C THR A 3 -51.30 46.83 -55.83
N HIS A 4 -51.52 46.37 -54.60
CA HIS A 4 -50.51 45.61 -53.85
C HIS A 4 -51.17 44.60 -52.92
N ILE A 5 -50.99 43.34 -53.31
CA ILE A 5 -51.14 42.12 -52.53
C ILE A 5 -49.84 41.96 -51.72
N PHE A 6 -49.90 41.61 -50.44
CA PHE A 6 -49.02 40.61 -49.84
C PHE A 6 -49.62 40.04 -48.55
N THR A 7 -49.51 38.72 -48.48
CA THR A 7 -50.06 37.75 -47.53
C THR A 7 -48.99 37.28 -46.54
N LEU A 8 -49.45 36.53 -45.51
CA LEU A 8 -48.70 35.61 -44.62
C LEU A 8 -47.92 36.30 -43.48
N THR A 9 -47.82 35.78 -42.25
CA THR A 9 -47.90 34.39 -41.79
C THR A 9 -48.12 34.34 -40.28
N LYS A 10 -48.76 33.27 -39.80
CA LYS A 10 -48.95 32.88 -38.40
C LYS A 10 -47.63 32.85 -37.61
N LEU A 11 -47.56 33.56 -36.49
CA LEU A 11 -46.55 33.37 -35.46
C LEU A 11 -47.14 32.45 -34.37
N ARG A 12 -46.89 31.15 -34.51
CA ARG A 12 -46.96 30.17 -33.41
C ARG A 12 -45.63 29.43 -33.41
N LEU A 13 -44.71 29.82 -32.54
CA LEU A 13 -43.65 28.93 -32.07
C LEU A 13 -43.63 29.04 -30.54
N LEU A 14 -44.32 28.09 -29.92
CA LEU A 14 -44.31 27.86 -28.49
C LEU A 14 -42.91 27.32 -28.13
N LEU A 15 -42.21 27.99 -27.22
CA LEU A 15 -40.94 27.53 -26.65
C LEU A 15 -41.15 26.13 -26.05
N VAL A 16 -40.60 25.10 -26.69
CA VAL A 16 -40.25 23.84 -26.02
C VAL A 16 -38.82 24.01 -25.52
N SER A 17 -38.68 24.68 -24.38
CA SER A 17 -37.42 24.80 -23.64
C SER A 17 -37.67 24.39 -22.20
N CYS A 18 -37.95 23.11 -21.99
CA CYS A 18 -38.08 22.48 -20.68
C CYS A 18 -37.89 20.97 -20.86
N CYS A 19 -36.64 20.50 -20.96
CA CYS A 19 -36.24 19.09 -20.71
C CYS A 19 -34.71 18.90 -20.84
N LEU A 20 -33.92 19.75 -20.20
CA LEU A 20 -32.46 19.56 -20.04
C LEU A 20 -32.05 19.71 -18.56
N SER A 21 -32.90 19.22 -17.67
CA SER A 21 -32.63 19.16 -16.24
C SER A 21 -32.51 17.69 -15.84
N SER A 22 -31.43 17.36 -15.15
CA SER A 22 -31.11 16.07 -14.50
C SER A 22 -30.63 14.91 -15.38
N LEU A 23 -29.57 15.12 -16.16
CA LEU A 23 -28.45 14.19 -16.02
C LEU A 23 -27.74 14.65 -14.76
N ALA A 24 -27.98 13.96 -13.64
CA ALA A 24 -27.08 14.07 -12.50
C ALA A 24 -25.70 13.72 -13.05
N ALA A 25 -24.86 14.73 -13.25
CA ALA A 25 -23.47 14.50 -13.59
C ALA A 25 -22.97 13.53 -12.52
N CYS A 26 -22.56 12.33 -12.93
CA CYS A 26 -21.75 11.47 -12.09
C CYS A 26 -20.57 12.34 -11.69
N THR A 27 -20.62 12.95 -10.51
CA THR A 27 -19.53 13.75 -10.01
C THR A 27 -18.38 12.76 -9.89
N PRO A 28 -17.30 12.92 -10.68
CA PRO A 28 -16.20 11.99 -10.61
C PRO A 28 -15.74 11.95 -9.15
N ASN A 29 -15.67 10.76 -8.57
CA ASN A 29 -15.13 10.59 -7.23
C ASN A 29 -13.75 11.28 -7.19
N PRO A 30 -13.41 11.97 -6.10
CA PRO A 30 -12.16 12.71 -6.01
C PRO A 30 -10.98 11.79 -6.36
N ALA A 31 -10.10 12.28 -7.25
CA ALA A 31 -8.84 11.63 -7.55
C ALA A 31 -7.98 11.61 -6.27
N VAL A 32 -7.17 10.58 -6.10
CA VAL A 32 -6.25 10.47 -4.96
C VAL A 32 -5.06 11.43 -5.19
N THR A 33 -5.32 12.74 -5.04
CA THR A 33 -4.38 13.88 -4.94
C THR A 33 -3.42 14.18 -6.13
N PRO A 34 -3.15 15.47 -6.45
CA PRO A 34 -2.47 15.93 -7.67
C PRO A 34 -0.93 15.76 -7.75
N ASP A 35 -0.26 15.28 -6.69
CA ASP A 35 1.20 15.02 -6.68
C ASP A 35 1.49 13.51 -6.79
N GLU A 36 0.80 12.83 -7.70
CA GLU A 36 0.98 11.39 -7.90
C GLU A 36 2.44 11.07 -8.27
N PRO A 37 2.99 9.93 -7.80
CA PRO A 37 4.24 9.46 -8.36
C PRO A 37 4.04 9.26 -9.86
N ALA A 38 4.99 9.71 -10.69
CA ALA A 38 4.93 9.49 -12.15
C ALA A 38 4.91 7.99 -12.55
N TYR A 39 4.99 7.10 -11.56
CA TYR A 39 5.12 5.66 -11.69
C TYR A 39 4.35 4.96 -10.56
N PHE A 40 3.56 3.96 -10.94
CA PHE A 40 2.77 3.15 -10.03
C PHE A 40 3.38 1.76 -9.92
N LEU A 41 3.43 1.23 -8.70
CA LEU A 41 3.98 -0.08 -8.46
C LEU A 41 3.08 -1.15 -9.08
N ALA A 42 3.58 -1.87 -10.06
CA ALA A 42 2.84 -2.89 -10.81
C ALA A 42 3.11 -4.30 -10.30
N LYS A 43 4.32 -4.54 -9.80
CA LYS A 43 4.74 -5.82 -9.24
C LYS A 43 5.74 -5.62 -8.10
N VAL A 44 5.59 -6.41 -7.03
CA VAL A 44 6.64 -6.70 -6.05
C VAL A 44 6.92 -8.19 -6.09
N ALA A 45 8.16 -8.60 -6.36
CA ALA A 45 8.59 -9.96 -6.11
C ALA A 45 9.50 -9.99 -4.89
N THR A 46 9.14 -10.79 -3.90
CA THR A 46 9.89 -10.97 -2.65
C THR A 46 10.51 -12.35 -2.63
N THR A 47 11.80 -12.42 -2.32
CA THR A 47 12.47 -13.66 -1.97
C THR A 47 12.93 -13.59 -0.51
N TYR A 48 12.54 -14.59 0.26
CA TYR A 48 12.90 -14.73 1.67
C TYR A 48 14.09 -15.67 1.79
N TYR A 49 15.07 -15.27 2.60
CA TYR A 49 16.21 -16.10 2.93
C TYR A 49 16.43 -16.12 4.44
N PHE A 50 16.84 -17.29 4.94
CA PHE A 50 17.23 -17.49 6.33
C PHE A 50 18.65 -18.04 6.39
N GLU A 51 19.35 -17.82 7.50
CA GLU A 51 20.60 -18.52 7.74
C GLU A 51 20.38 -20.04 7.74
N PRO A 52 21.23 -20.83 7.07
CA PRO A 52 21.05 -22.27 6.99
C PRO A 52 21.34 -22.92 8.36
N ALA A 53 20.32 -23.52 8.98
CA ALA A 53 20.53 -24.55 9.98
C ALA A 53 20.49 -25.92 9.29
N ASN A 54 21.63 -26.62 9.16
CA ASN A 54 21.76 -28.07 8.85
C ASN A 54 20.77 -28.73 7.85
N VAL A 55 20.19 -28.01 6.89
CA VAL A 55 19.18 -28.55 5.97
C VAL A 55 19.77 -28.68 4.56
N TYR A 56 19.92 -29.92 4.10
CA TYR A 56 20.25 -30.28 2.72
C TYR A 56 18.98 -30.21 1.86
N LEU A 57 18.79 -29.08 1.18
CA LEU A 57 17.79 -28.89 0.13
C LEU A 57 18.44 -28.04 -0.97
N PRO A 58 18.16 -28.27 -2.26
CA PRO A 58 18.86 -27.63 -3.38
C PRO A 58 18.48 -26.16 -3.62
N ASN A 59 17.95 -25.45 -2.62
CA ASN A 59 17.55 -24.06 -2.79
C ASN A 59 18.78 -23.16 -3.02
N PRO A 60 18.67 -22.13 -3.88
CA PRO A 60 19.74 -21.16 -4.10
C PRO A 60 20.23 -20.54 -2.79
N THR A 61 21.51 -20.22 -2.76
CA THR A 61 22.15 -19.50 -1.64
C THR A 61 22.74 -18.19 -2.11
N ILE A 62 22.87 -17.24 -1.19
CA ILE A 62 23.52 -15.95 -1.41
C ILE A 62 24.38 -15.60 -0.20
N THR A 63 25.46 -14.87 -0.41
CA THR A 63 26.27 -14.31 0.70
C THR A 63 25.92 -12.84 0.88
N TYR A 64 25.59 -12.44 2.10
CA TYR A 64 25.32 -11.05 2.48
C TYR A 64 26.06 -10.73 3.78
N GLN A 65 26.85 -9.64 3.79
CA GLN A 65 27.69 -9.25 4.94
C GLN A 65 28.48 -10.41 5.55
N THR A 66 29.14 -11.22 4.71
CA THR A 66 29.92 -12.44 5.08
C THR A 66 29.11 -13.65 5.55
N THR A 67 27.80 -13.52 5.75
CA THR A 67 26.91 -14.62 6.13
C THR A 67 26.30 -15.28 4.89
N LEU A 68 26.24 -16.62 4.89
CA LEU A 68 25.53 -17.39 3.87
C LEU A 68 24.05 -17.48 4.22
N PHE A 69 23.18 -17.11 3.29
CA PHE A 69 21.74 -17.21 3.39
C PHE A 69 21.20 -18.22 2.38
N LYS A 70 20.13 -18.92 2.74
CA LYS A 70 19.47 -19.90 1.89
C LYS A 70 18.05 -19.48 1.58
N GLN A 71 17.66 -19.55 0.31
CA GLN A 71 16.30 -19.21 -0.11
C GLN A 71 15.29 -20.16 0.56
N ALA A 72 14.26 -19.58 1.14
CA ALA A 72 13.22 -20.31 1.87
C ALA A 72 11.87 -20.24 1.18
N ALA A 73 11.51 -19.09 0.62
CA ALA A 73 10.23 -18.88 -0.05
C ALA A 73 10.31 -17.72 -1.05
N ARG A 74 9.36 -17.71 -1.99
CA ARG A 74 9.09 -16.57 -2.87
C ARG A 74 7.62 -16.16 -2.78
N SER A 75 7.36 -14.87 -2.96
CA SER A 75 6.02 -14.33 -3.16
C SER A 75 6.04 -13.23 -4.21
N GLU A 76 4.93 -13.06 -4.91
CA GLU A 76 4.73 -11.95 -5.83
C GLU A 76 3.38 -11.29 -5.54
N ASP A 77 3.37 -9.95 -5.50
CA ASP A 77 2.15 -9.17 -5.51
C ASP A 77 2.08 -8.38 -6.82
N LEU A 78 0.96 -8.52 -7.52
CA LEU A 78 0.64 -7.81 -8.76
C LEU A 78 -0.44 -6.78 -8.48
N PHE A 79 -0.30 -5.59 -9.05
CA PHE A 79 -1.25 -4.49 -8.87
C PHE A 79 -1.74 -3.96 -10.21
N ARG A 80 -3.01 -3.58 -10.26
CA ARG A 80 -3.60 -2.91 -11.41
C ARG A 80 -4.35 -1.67 -10.96
N TYR A 81 -4.36 -0.67 -11.82
CA TYR A 81 -4.94 0.64 -11.56
C TYR A 81 -5.94 1.00 -12.65
N ASP A 82 -6.93 1.82 -12.32
CA ASP A 82 -7.82 2.44 -13.29
C ASP A 82 -7.18 3.68 -13.95
N GLU A 83 -7.93 4.34 -14.83
CA GLU A 83 -7.50 5.56 -15.52
C GLU A 83 -7.29 6.74 -14.57
N GLN A 84 -7.95 6.72 -13.40
CA GLN A 84 -7.74 7.68 -12.32
C GLN A 84 -6.64 7.25 -11.36
N LYS A 85 -5.84 6.25 -11.76
CA LYS A 85 -4.67 5.73 -11.05
C LYS A 85 -4.98 5.20 -9.64
N ARG A 86 -6.22 4.76 -9.42
CA ARG A 86 -6.65 4.10 -8.18
C ARG A 86 -6.44 2.60 -8.31
N LEU A 87 -6.03 1.96 -7.23
CA LEU A 87 -5.87 0.50 -7.18
C LEU A 87 -7.22 -0.16 -7.44
N ILE A 88 -7.33 -1.03 -8.45
CA ILE A 88 -8.55 -1.79 -8.77
C ILE A 88 -8.39 -3.29 -8.53
N ASN A 89 -7.15 -3.80 -8.50
CA ASN A 89 -6.88 -5.20 -8.25
C ASN A 89 -5.51 -5.37 -7.60
N ARG A 90 -5.44 -6.29 -6.64
CA ARG A 90 -4.21 -6.84 -6.09
C ARG A 90 -4.29 -8.36 -6.18
N LYS A 91 -3.22 -9.00 -6.66
CA LYS A 91 -3.11 -10.46 -6.68
C LYS A 91 -1.80 -10.92 -6.06
N ALA A 92 -1.89 -11.66 -4.97
CA ALA A 92 -0.75 -12.36 -4.36
C ALA A 92 -0.59 -13.75 -4.98
N ILE A 93 0.66 -14.10 -5.33
CA ILE A 93 1.04 -15.37 -5.96
C ILE A 93 2.22 -15.94 -5.19
N ASN A 94 2.24 -17.26 -4.99
CA ASN A 94 3.43 -17.98 -4.58
C ASN A 94 4.04 -18.69 -5.81
N PRO A 95 5.16 -18.21 -6.39
CA PRO A 95 5.77 -18.86 -7.55
C PRO A 95 6.26 -20.28 -7.29
N ASP A 96 6.49 -20.65 -6.02
CA ASP A 96 6.88 -22.02 -5.64
C ASP A 96 5.65 -22.96 -5.56
N ARG A 97 4.44 -22.40 -5.54
CA ARG A 97 3.16 -23.13 -5.49
C ARG A 97 2.10 -22.39 -6.34
N PRO A 98 2.24 -22.36 -7.67
CA PRO A 98 1.37 -21.57 -8.53
C PRO A 98 -0.11 -22.01 -8.47
N ASP A 99 -0.37 -23.27 -8.11
CA ASP A 99 -1.72 -23.84 -7.99
C ASP A 99 -2.34 -23.62 -6.60
N ASP A 100 -1.61 -23.02 -5.65
CA ASP A 100 -2.12 -22.74 -4.30
C ASP A 100 -3.09 -21.57 -4.31
N THR A 101 -4.38 -21.90 -4.44
CA THR A 101 -5.49 -20.95 -4.44
C THR A 101 -5.83 -20.42 -3.03
N TYR A 102 -5.21 -20.96 -1.98
CA TYR A 102 -5.44 -20.57 -0.58
C TYR A 102 -4.32 -19.70 -0.01
N SER A 103 -3.40 -19.20 -0.85
CA SER A 103 -2.32 -18.33 -0.39
C SER A 103 -2.87 -17.17 0.45
N TYR A 104 -2.19 -16.91 1.58
CA TYR A 104 -2.66 -16.11 2.72
C TYR A 104 -3.06 -14.65 2.41
N ASN A 105 -2.80 -14.17 1.19
CA ASN A 105 -3.11 -12.82 0.74
C ASN A 105 -4.00 -12.73 -0.51
N GLY A 106 -4.23 -13.87 -1.20
CA GLY A 106 -5.11 -14.08 -2.35
C GLY A 106 -5.27 -12.92 -3.33
N GLU A 107 -6.47 -12.81 -3.92
CA GLU A 107 -6.82 -11.77 -4.87
C GLU A 107 -7.91 -10.86 -4.32
N TRP A 108 -7.68 -9.55 -4.42
CA TRP A 108 -8.57 -8.49 -3.97
C TRP A 108 -8.98 -7.61 -5.14
N GLU A 109 -10.27 -7.33 -5.24
CA GLU A 109 -10.85 -6.34 -6.15
C GLU A 109 -11.27 -5.10 -5.37
N TYR A 110 -11.07 -3.94 -5.99
CA TYR A 110 -11.36 -2.63 -5.44
C TYR A 110 -12.24 -1.88 -6.44
N ALA A 111 -13.43 -1.47 -6.01
CA ALA A 111 -14.36 -0.69 -6.82
C ALA A 111 -14.73 0.62 -6.11
N TYR A 112 -14.93 1.69 -6.88
CA TYR A 112 -15.18 3.03 -6.36
C TYR A 112 -16.52 3.55 -6.86
N THR A 113 -17.45 3.84 -5.96
CA THR A 113 -18.79 4.35 -6.30
C THR A 113 -19.31 5.24 -5.19
N ASN A 114 -20.00 6.34 -5.51
CA ASN A 114 -20.68 7.20 -4.54
C ASN A 114 -19.82 7.59 -3.30
N ASN A 115 -18.56 8.00 -3.50
CA ASN A 115 -17.60 8.24 -2.42
C ASN A 115 -17.43 7.06 -1.45
N GLN A 116 -17.46 5.84 -1.98
CA GLN A 116 -17.20 4.60 -1.25
C GLN A 116 -16.18 3.76 -2.00
N LEU A 117 -15.31 3.09 -1.25
CA LEU A 117 -14.47 2.00 -1.69
C LEU A 117 -15.14 0.68 -1.31
N LEU A 118 -15.31 -0.21 -2.28
CA LEU A 118 -15.76 -1.58 -2.10
C LEU A 118 -14.55 -2.50 -2.25
N LYS A 119 -14.22 -3.28 -1.21
CA LYS A 119 -13.15 -4.28 -1.26
C LYS A 119 -13.74 -5.68 -1.26
N THR A 120 -13.44 -6.48 -2.28
CA THR A 120 -13.91 -7.86 -2.40
C THR A 120 -12.74 -8.81 -2.40
N TYR A 121 -12.73 -9.78 -1.48
CA TYR A 121 -11.76 -10.87 -1.52
C TYR A 121 -12.27 -11.99 -2.42
N LEU A 122 -11.61 -12.21 -3.55
CA LEU A 122 -12.12 -13.06 -4.65
C LEU A 122 -11.95 -14.56 -4.39
N ASN A 123 -11.08 -14.93 -3.44
CA ASN A 123 -10.79 -16.33 -3.08
C ASN A 123 -11.78 -16.92 -2.07
N LEU A 124 -12.71 -16.12 -1.52
CA LEU A 124 -13.79 -16.62 -0.66
C LEU A 124 -15.11 -16.72 -1.42
N SER A 125 -15.92 -17.69 -0.99
CA SER A 125 -17.32 -17.83 -1.39
C SER A 125 -18.19 -17.85 -0.13
N PRO A 126 -19.23 -17.01 -0.03
CA PRO A 126 -19.67 -16.03 -1.03
C PRO A 126 -18.75 -14.81 -1.11
N ARG A 127 -18.62 -14.23 -2.30
CA ARG A 127 -17.90 -12.97 -2.53
C ARG A 127 -18.78 -11.82 -2.07
N SER A 128 -18.51 -11.28 -0.89
CA SER A 128 -19.24 -10.13 -0.33
C SER A 128 -18.28 -8.94 -0.18
N PRO A 129 -18.56 -7.79 -0.82
CA PRO A 129 -17.71 -6.62 -0.66
C PRO A 129 -17.83 -6.03 0.74
N SER A 130 -16.70 -5.57 1.28
CA SER A 130 -16.66 -4.66 2.43
C SER A 130 -16.70 -3.22 1.92
N THR A 131 -17.56 -2.39 2.51
CA THR A 131 -17.75 -0.99 2.09
C THR A 131 -17.07 -0.03 3.05
N TYR A 132 -16.31 0.90 2.49
CA TYR A 132 -15.55 1.93 3.21
C TYR A 132 -15.93 3.30 2.66
N PRO A 133 -16.57 4.17 3.46
CA PRO A 133 -16.80 5.56 3.05
C PRO A 133 -15.48 6.27 2.82
N LEU A 134 -15.42 7.15 1.81
CA LEU A 134 -14.26 7.96 1.48
C LEU A 134 -14.50 9.43 1.82
N ASN A 135 -13.46 10.11 2.27
CA ASN A 135 -13.47 11.55 2.48
C ASN A 135 -13.27 12.29 1.13
N SER A 136 -13.28 13.62 1.16
CA SER A 136 -13.11 14.46 -0.03
C SER A 136 -11.73 14.36 -0.69
N GLN A 137 -10.73 13.77 0.00
CA GLN A 137 -9.39 13.50 -0.53
C GLN A 137 -9.28 12.09 -1.14
N GLY A 138 -10.33 11.25 -1.05
CA GLY A 138 -10.32 9.88 -1.55
C GLY A 138 -9.75 8.84 -0.58
N TYR A 139 -9.51 9.19 0.69
CA TYR A 139 -9.07 8.26 1.75
C TYR A 139 -10.25 7.76 2.58
N VAL A 140 -10.09 6.64 3.29
CA VAL A 140 -11.14 6.08 4.15
C VAL A 140 -11.55 7.09 5.24
N ALA A 141 -12.83 7.46 5.28
CA ALA A 141 -13.35 8.55 6.10
C ALA A 141 -13.30 8.31 7.63
N SER A 142 -13.01 7.08 8.07
CA SER A 142 -12.82 6.78 9.49
C SER A 142 -11.49 7.30 10.05
N GLY A 143 -10.57 7.73 9.19
CA GLY A 143 -9.30 8.33 9.57
C GLY A 143 -9.36 9.85 9.75
N ASN A 144 -8.44 10.38 10.55
CA ASN A 144 -8.11 11.81 10.56
C ASN A 144 -6.82 12.00 9.78
N TYR A 145 -6.73 13.03 8.94
CA TYR A 145 -5.60 13.25 8.04
C TYR A 145 -5.04 14.64 8.22
N ASP A 146 -3.74 14.81 8.04
CA ASP A 146 -3.15 16.15 7.91
C ASP A 146 -3.40 16.74 6.51
N SER A 147 -2.90 17.96 6.29
CA SER A 147 -3.03 18.64 4.99
C SER A 147 -2.31 17.91 3.86
N ASP A 148 -1.29 17.11 4.19
CA ASP A 148 -0.53 16.32 3.23
C ASP A 148 -1.22 14.96 2.95
N GLY A 149 -2.30 14.63 3.67
CA GLY A 149 -3.04 13.39 3.52
C GLY A 149 -2.44 12.20 4.30
N ILE A 150 -1.52 12.45 5.24
CA ILE A 150 -0.98 11.41 6.12
C ILE A 150 -1.98 11.14 7.25
N LEU A 151 -2.26 9.87 7.51
CA LEU A 151 -3.17 9.46 8.57
C LEU A 151 -2.60 9.77 9.96
N LEU A 152 -3.32 10.65 10.66
CA LEU A 152 -3.15 11.01 12.07
C LEU A 152 -3.85 9.97 12.95
N SER A 153 -3.21 8.82 13.16
CA SER A 153 -3.66 7.86 14.17
C SER A 153 -3.00 8.11 15.53
N LYS A 154 -3.69 7.73 16.61
CA LYS A 154 -3.13 7.79 17.96
C LYS A 154 -1.85 6.96 18.01
N GLY A 155 -0.79 7.53 18.57
CA GLY A 155 0.52 6.86 18.68
C GLY A 155 1.49 7.14 17.55
N ARG A 156 1.10 7.87 16.49
CA ARG A 156 2.03 8.32 15.45
C ARG A 156 2.71 9.64 15.80
N THR A 157 3.98 9.75 15.47
CA THR A 157 4.71 11.02 15.45
C THR A 157 5.15 11.28 14.01
N ILE A 158 4.76 12.43 13.47
CA ILE A 158 5.08 12.85 12.11
C ILE A 158 6.01 14.06 12.19
N VAL A 159 7.11 14.02 11.43
CA VAL A 159 8.08 15.11 11.30
C VAL A 159 8.36 15.30 9.81
N GLU A 160 8.11 16.51 9.31
CA GLU A 160 8.39 16.90 7.91
C GLU A 160 7.78 15.96 6.85
N GLY A 161 6.59 15.42 7.12
CA GLY A 161 5.90 14.48 6.23
C GLY A 161 6.38 13.02 6.33
N ASN A 162 7.18 12.68 7.36
CA ASN A 162 7.64 11.32 7.63
C ASN A 162 7.10 10.81 8.98
N ILE A 163 6.64 9.56 9.02
CA ILE A 163 6.17 8.91 10.24
C ILE A 163 7.39 8.38 11.00
N VAL A 164 7.99 9.20 11.87
CA VAL A 164 9.24 8.82 12.58
C VAL A 164 9.03 7.82 13.72
N LYS A 165 7.79 7.71 14.22
CA LYS A 165 7.43 6.80 15.31
C LYS A 165 5.97 6.36 15.20
N GLU A 166 5.70 5.10 15.51
CA GLU A 166 4.37 4.55 15.76
C GLU A 166 4.36 3.78 17.07
N VAL A 167 3.29 3.94 17.84
CA VAL A 167 3.02 3.14 19.04
C VAL A 167 1.68 2.45 18.85
N LEU A 168 1.70 1.13 18.76
CA LEU A 168 0.52 0.27 18.59
C LEU A 168 0.26 -0.53 19.87
N GLY A 169 -1.01 -0.83 20.14
CA GLY A 169 -1.45 -1.55 21.33
C GLY A 169 -1.68 -0.65 22.55
N GLY A 170 -1.58 -1.24 23.74
CA GLY A 170 -1.90 -0.62 25.03
C GLY A 170 -2.80 -1.50 25.90
N GLY A 171 -2.76 -1.30 27.22
CA GLY A 171 -3.51 -2.12 28.17
C GLY A 171 -2.78 -3.43 28.51
N GLN A 172 -3.52 -4.53 28.69
CA GLN A 172 -2.96 -5.81 29.13
C GLN A 172 -2.13 -6.53 28.05
N ASP A 173 -2.30 -6.15 26.78
CA ASP A 173 -1.67 -6.82 25.63
C ASP A 173 -0.27 -6.29 25.29
N GLY A 174 0.23 -5.31 26.06
CA GLY A 174 1.50 -4.65 25.80
C GLY A 174 1.44 -3.58 24.71
N THR A 175 2.60 -3.02 24.41
CA THR A 175 2.78 -1.96 23.41
C THR A 175 3.92 -2.31 22.47
N THR A 176 3.71 -2.10 21.17
CA THR A 176 4.77 -2.16 20.16
C THR A 176 5.12 -0.73 19.77
N THR A 177 6.37 -0.34 20.00
CA THR A 177 6.90 0.94 19.50
C THR A 177 7.78 0.68 18.29
N THR A 178 7.44 1.27 17.15
CA THR A 178 8.26 1.28 15.95
C THR A 178 8.86 2.67 15.75
N THR A 179 10.17 2.77 15.54
CA THR A 179 10.85 4.00 15.13
C THR A 179 11.49 3.82 13.77
N TYR A 180 11.47 4.88 12.96
CA TYR A 180 11.97 4.86 11.59
C TYR A 180 13.05 5.91 11.37
N GLU A 181 14.07 5.54 10.61
CA GLU A 181 15.10 6.43 10.08
C GLU A 181 14.97 6.48 8.55
N TYR A 182 15.32 7.61 7.95
CA TYR A 182 15.03 7.90 6.54
C TYR A 182 16.24 8.46 5.80
N ASP A 183 16.29 8.18 4.49
CA ASP A 183 17.06 8.98 3.53
C ASP A 183 16.20 10.16 3.06
N LEU A 184 16.47 11.34 3.61
CA LEU A 184 15.71 12.56 3.32
C LEU A 184 15.90 13.07 1.88
N THR A 185 16.87 12.53 1.13
CA THR A 185 17.15 12.91 -0.26
C THR A 185 16.38 12.07 -1.28
N LYS A 186 15.78 10.95 -0.84
CA LYS A 186 15.06 10.00 -1.69
C LYS A 186 13.59 9.98 -1.31
N ARG A 187 12.71 9.98 -2.33
CA ARG A 187 11.27 9.79 -2.13
C ARG A 187 10.99 8.34 -1.72
N SER A 188 9.93 8.15 -0.94
CA SER A 188 9.45 6.83 -0.56
C SER A 188 9.04 5.98 -1.76
N LEU A 189 9.14 4.66 -1.60
CA LEU A 189 8.47 3.71 -2.48
C LEU A 189 6.95 3.92 -2.46
N PRO A 190 6.25 3.92 -3.61
CA PRO A 190 4.80 3.80 -3.63
C PRO A 190 4.37 2.55 -2.86
N ASN A 191 3.34 2.68 -2.02
CA ASN A 191 2.83 1.57 -1.21
C ASN A 191 1.32 1.36 -1.47
N PRO A 192 0.97 0.47 -2.41
CA PRO A 192 -0.44 0.21 -2.75
C PRO A 192 -1.22 -0.48 -1.64
N TYR A 193 -0.56 -1.10 -0.66
CA TYR A 193 -1.22 -1.85 0.41
C TYR A 193 -2.01 -0.98 1.39
N VAL A 194 -1.69 0.31 1.45
CA VAL A 194 -2.26 1.28 2.39
C VAL A 194 -2.67 2.58 1.70
N ALA A 195 -2.77 2.60 0.38
CA ALA A 195 -3.04 3.82 -0.39
C ALA A 195 -4.40 4.44 -0.02
N GLU A 196 -5.38 3.62 0.36
CA GLU A 196 -6.68 4.07 0.85
C GLU A 196 -6.62 4.65 2.27
N GLN A 197 -5.58 4.32 3.03
CA GLN A 197 -5.40 4.73 4.42
C GLN A 197 -4.63 6.05 4.55
N GLY A 198 -4.38 6.76 3.46
CA GLY A 198 -3.60 8.00 3.45
C GLY A 198 -2.25 7.86 2.78
N ARG A 199 -1.52 8.96 2.70
CA ARG A 199 -0.17 8.98 2.14
C ARG A 199 0.82 8.27 3.08
N PRO A 200 1.76 7.49 2.53
CA PRO A 200 2.88 6.96 3.31
C PRO A 200 3.84 8.10 3.70
N SER A 201 4.90 7.78 4.45
CA SER A 201 6.00 8.72 4.71
C SER A 201 6.58 9.24 3.39
N ARG A 202 6.97 10.52 3.36
CA ARG A 202 7.51 11.19 2.16
C ARG A 202 8.82 10.59 1.64
N ASN A 203 9.68 10.14 2.57
CA ASN A 203 11.03 9.72 2.29
C ASN A 203 11.22 8.21 2.41
N LEU A 204 12.32 7.73 1.82
CA LEU A 204 12.67 6.32 1.82
C LEU A 204 13.20 5.89 3.19
N VAL A 205 12.55 4.90 3.82
CA VAL A 205 13.00 4.35 5.10
C VAL A 205 14.33 3.61 4.93
N THR A 206 15.33 3.91 5.74
CA THR A 206 16.64 3.22 5.74
C THR A 206 16.79 2.28 6.91
N LYS A 207 16.02 2.49 7.98
CA LYS A 207 16.00 1.60 9.13
C LYS A 207 14.66 1.66 9.85
N SER A 208 14.21 0.52 10.35
CA SER A 208 13.12 0.45 11.32
C SER A 208 13.58 -0.31 12.56
N THR A 209 13.11 0.10 13.73
CA THR A 209 13.36 -0.60 14.99
C THR A 209 12.02 -0.76 15.69
N GLN A 210 11.63 -2.01 15.93
CA GLN A 210 10.43 -2.37 16.67
C GLN A 210 10.85 -2.86 18.06
N VAL A 211 10.19 -2.35 19.09
CA VAL A 211 10.39 -2.77 20.48
C VAL A 211 9.03 -3.19 21.03
N TYR A 212 8.96 -4.43 21.50
CA TYR A 212 7.78 -5.01 22.12
C TYR A 212 7.91 -4.92 23.64
N GLN A 213 7.01 -4.18 24.27
CA GLN A 213 6.93 -4.06 25.72
C GLN A 213 5.66 -4.76 26.18
N SER A 214 5.78 -5.95 26.78
CA SER A 214 4.63 -6.62 27.39
C SER A 214 4.46 -6.19 28.86
N VAL A 215 3.21 -6.10 29.30
CA VAL A 215 2.87 -5.91 30.72
C VAL A 215 2.93 -7.24 31.49
N ASN A 216 2.83 -8.39 30.78
CA ASN A 216 2.90 -9.73 31.34
C ASN A 216 3.95 -10.57 30.59
N ASN A 217 5.04 -10.94 31.27
CA ASN A 217 6.12 -11.85 30.82
C ASN A 217 5.91 -12.47 29.41
N MET A 218 6.43 -11.82 28.36
CA MET A 218 6.40 -12.42 27.02
C MET A 218 7.04 -13.82 27.04
N PRO A 219 6.55 -14.76 26.22
CA PRO A 219 7.26 -16.01 26.01
C PRO A 219 8.72 -15.72 25.64
N ALA A 220 9.67 -16.40 26.28
CA ALA A 220 11.11 -16.19 26.05
C ALA A 220 11.57 -16.40 24.59
N VAL A 221 10.69 -16.97 23.76
CA VAL A 221 10.93 -17.25 22.33
C VAL A 221 10.49 -16.12 21.40
N MET A 222 9.75 -15.11 21.89
CA MET A 222 9.35 -13.97 21.06
C MET A 222 10.39 -12.85 21.15
N PRO A 223 10.79 -12.23 20.02
CA PRO A 223 11.69 -11.10 20.05
C PRO A 223 11.05 -9.93 20.80
N ASP A 224 11.79 -9.35 21.73
CA ASP A 224 11.39 -8.07 22.34
C ASP A 224 11.91 -6.88 21.54
N LYS A 225 12.80 -7.12 20.58
CA LYS A 225 13.26 -6.12 19.62
C LYS A 225 13.57 -6.72 18.26
N ILE A 226 13.16 -6.01 17.21
CA ILE A 226 13.46 -6.30 15.81
C ILE A 226 14.08 -5.06 15.20
N VAL A 227 15.23 -5.20 14.53
CA VAL A 227 15.87 -4.14 13.77
C VAL A 227 15.92 -4.56 12.31
N ILE A 228 15.42 -3.71 11.42
CA ILE A 228 15.48 -3.94 9.98
C ILE A 228 16.28 -2.81 9.36
N VAL A 229 17.36 -3.14 8.66
CA VAL A 229 18.15 -2.20 7.86
C VAL A 229 17.82 -2.41 6.39
N TYR A 230 17.53 -1.31 5.70
CA TYR A 230 17.15 -1.31 4.29
C TYR A 230 18.27 -0.72 3.43
N SER A 231 18.58 -1.40 2.34
CA SER A 231 19.43 -0.87 1.26
C SER A 231 18.71 -0.98 -0.08
N TYR A 232 19.04 -0.10 -1.01
CA TYR A 232 18.27 0.10 -2.24
C TYR A 232 19.17 0.17 -3.46
N GLU A 233 18.68 -0.38 -4.57
CA GLU A 233 19.25 -0.15 -5.90
C GLU A 233 18.25 0.66 -6.73
N PHE A 234 18.76 1.61 -7.51
CA PHE A 234 17.97 2.54 -8.30
C PHE A 234 18.23 2.35 -9.80
N ASP A 235 17.21 2.56 -10.63
CA ASP A 235 17.40 2.68 -12.07
C ASP A 235 17.96 4.05 -12.49
N ALA A 236 18.15 4.23 -13.79
CA ALA A 236 18.64 5.48 -14.37
C ALA A 236 17.68 6.67 -14.19
N GLN A 237 16.41 6.42 -13.87
CA GLN A 237 15.40 7.44 -13.57
C GLN A 237 15.32 7.74 -12.07
N GLY A 238 16.12 7.07 -11.23
CA GLY A 238 16.13 7.22 -9.79
C GLY A 238 14.99 6.49 -9.08
N GLN A 239 14.32 5.54 -9.73
CA GLN A 239 13.31 4.68 -9.11
C GLN A 239 13.98 3.49 -8.45
N VAL A 240 13.45 3.09 -7.29
CA VAL A 240 13.94 1.93 -6.57
C VAL A 240 13.51 0.65 -7.30
N VAL A 241 14.44 -0.08 -7.89
CA VAL A 241 14.19 -1.36 -8.58
C VAL A 241 14.40 -2.57 -7.68
N LYS A 242 15.13 -2.39 -6.57
CA LYS A 242 15.39 -3.44 -5.59
C LYS A 242 15.53 -2.83 -4.19
N GLN A 243 14.99 -3.54 -3.20
CA GLN A 243 15.20 -3.29 -1.78
C GLN A 243 15.71 -4.58 -1.14
N ILE A 244 16.76 -4.46 -0.34
CA ILE A 244 17.24 -5.52 0.54
C ILE A 244 16.91 -5.08 1.96
N ALA A 245 16.15 -5.91 2.68
CA ALA A 245 15.82 -5.72 4.08
C ALA A 245 16.53 -6.81 4.89
N TYR A 246 17.54 -6.41 5.66
CA TYR A 246 18.25 -7.29 6.59
C TYR A 246 17.65 -7.11 7.98
N GLU A 247 17.13 -8.20 8.55
CA GLU A 247 16.41 -8.21 9.80
C GLU A 247 17.15 -8.99 10.88
N GLU A 248 17.40 -8.32 11.99
CA GLU A 248 17.94 -8.90 13.22
C GLU A 248 16.85 -8.92 14.30
N ARG A 249 16.76 -10.04 15.01
CA ARG A 249 15.80 -10.23 16.09
C ARG A 249 16.54 -10.55 17.38
N THR A 250 16.20 -9.86 18.46
CA THR A 250 16.82 -10.07 19.78
C THR A 250 15.76 -10.35 20.83
N THR A 251 16.16 -11.06 21.90
CA THR A 251 15.35 -11.26 23.10
C THR A 251 16.12 -10.73 24.31
N SER A 252 15.47 -10.12 25.30
CA SER A 252 16.09 -9.66 26.56
C SER A 252 16.77 -10.79 27.33
N SER A 253 16.32 -12.03 27.16
CA SER A 253 16.94 -13.22 27.74
C SER A 253 18.20 -13.68 27.01
N ASN A 254 18.37 -13.32 25.73
CA ASN A 254 19.52 -13.71 24.92
C ASN A 254 19.63 -12.80 23.67
N VAL A 255 20.68 -11.96 23.67
CA VAL A 255 20.96 -10.97 22.61
C VAL A 255 21.26 -11.64 21.26
N ASN A 256 21.59 -12.95 21.24
CA ASN A 256 22.02 -13.69 20.05
C ASN A 256 21.02 -14.79 19.59
N ALA A 257 19.78 -14.80 20.09
CA ALA A 257 18.94 -16.01 20.05
C ALA A 257 18.16 -16.31 18.75
N LEU A 258 18.07 -15.40 17.78
CA LEU A 258 17.19 -15.61 16.63
C LEU A 258 17.94 -15.44 15.31
N GLN A 259 17.69 -16.40 14.41
CA GLN A 259 18.29 -16.41 13.07
C GLN A 259 17.90 -15.13 12.32
N PRO A 260 18.87 -14.38 11.77
CA PRO A 260 18.55 -13.22 10.96
C PRO A 260 17.84 -13.65 9.68
N GLU A 261 17.02 -12.74 9.18
CA GLU A 261 16.24 -12.91 7.97
C GLU A 261 16.72 -11.88 6.95
N LEU A 262 16.83 -12.32 5.70
CA LEU A 262 17.13 -11.44 4.58
C LEU A 262 15.97 -11.50 3.60
N ARG A 263 15.33 -10.35 3.36
CA ARG A 263 14.29 -10.22 2.34
C ARG A 263 14.81 -9.38 1.19
N ILE A 264 14.67 -9.89 -0.03
CA ILE A 264 15.00 -9.14 -1.24
C ILE A 264 13.71 -8.92 -2.03
N ASN A 265 13.34 -7.65 -2.15
CA ASN A 265 12.22 -7.20 -2.96
C ASN A 265 12.75 -6.65 -4.28
N THR A 266 12.17 -7.07 -5.40
CA THR A 266 12.34 -6.41 -6.70
C THR A 266 11.02 -5.80 -7.14
N PHE A 267 11.12 -4.63 -7.77
CA PHE A 267 9.96 -3.81 -8.10
C PHE A 267 9.85 -3.62 -9.61
N SER A 268 8.62 -3.56 -10.10
CA SER A 268 8.32 -3.14 -11.46
C SER A 268 7.23 -2.07 -11.44
N PHE A 269 7.36 -1.09 -12.33
CA PHE A 269 6.48 0.06 -12.36
C PHE A 269 5.78 0.21 -13.71
N ILE A 270 4.60 0.83 -13.69
CA ILE A 270 3.90 1.35 -14.87
C ILE A 270 3.80 2.88 -14.78
N LYS A 271 3.64 3.54 -15.92
CA LYS A 271 3.35 4.98 -15.99
C LYS A 271 1.85 5.25 -15.88
#